data_AF-A0A4Q7VKJ9-F1
#
_entry.id   AF-A0A4Q7VKJ9-F1
#
_cell.length_a   1.000
_cell.length_b   1.000
_cell.length_c   1.000
_cell.angle_alpha   90.00
_cell.angle_beta   90.00
_cell.angle_gamma   90.00
#
_symmetry.space_group_name_H-M   'P 1'
#
loop_
_entity.id
_entity.type
_entity.pdbx_description
1 polymer ?
#
loop_
_entity_poly.entity_id
_entity_poly.type
_entity_poly.pdbx_seq_one_letter_code
_entity_poly.pdbx_strand_id
1 'polypeptide(L)' 'MIIIPMKEGENIERALKKFKRKFEKTGVIKELRGRQVYVKPSVRKRKEKIHAVYVQQMQLNED' A
#
# COMPACT_ATOMS: atom_id res chain seq x y z
N MET A 1 2.40 15.65 3.51
CA MET A 1 3.86 15.70 3.77
C MET A 1 4.20 14.79 4.93
N ILE A 2 5.24 13.97 4.79
CA ILE A 2 5.69 13.09 5.88
C ILE A 2 6.77 13.84 6.66
N ILE A 3 6.45 14.23 7.90
CA ILE A 3 7.40 14.88 8.82
C ILE A 3 7.85 13.83 9.83
N ILE A 4 9.17 13.74 10.05
CA ILE A 4 9.78 12.82 11.02
C ILE A 4 10.68 13.65 11.93
N PRO A 5 10.33 13.78 13.21
CA PRO A 5 11.21 14.46 14.17
C PRO A 5 12.42 13.55 14.43
N MET A 6 13.61 14.13 14.31
CA MET A 6 14.88 13.53 14.74
C MET A 6 15.38 14.26 15.98
N LYS A 7 15.91 13.54 16.95
CA LYS A 7 16.61 14.12 18.10
C LYS A 7 18.12 14.14 17.82
N GLU A 8 18.83 15.12 18.36
CA GLU A 8 20.30 15.18 18.29
C GLU A 8 20.89 13.93 18.98
N GLY A 9 21.65 13.14 18.23
CA GLY A 9 22.22 11.85 18.67
C GLY A 9 21.53 10.59 18.13
N GLU A 10 20.42 10.68 17.40
CA GLU A 10 19.86 9.51 16.70
C GLU A 10 20.68 9.16 15.44
N ASN A 11 20.98 7.87 15.26
CA ASN A 11 21.57 7.37 14.02
C ASN A 11 20.61 7.61 12.83
N ILE A 12 21.11 8.32 11.81
CA ILE A 12 20.41 8.71 10.57
C ILE A 12 19.72 7.51 9.89
N GLU A 13 20.32 6.32 9.96
CA GLU A 13 19.77 5.10 9.36
C GLU A 13 18.41 4.71 9.96
N ARG A 14 18.21 4.94 11.26
CA ARG A 14 16.92 4.65 11.93
C ARG A 14 15.83 5.61 11.47
N ALA A 15 16.18 6.88 11.28
CA ALA A 15 15.25 7.87 10.73
C ALA A 15 14.86 7.55 9.28
N LEU A 16 15.82 7.16 8.45
CA LEU A 16 15.58 6.72 7.08
C LEU A 16 14.66 5.49 7.01
N LYS A 17 14.87 4.50 7.89
CA LYS A 17 14.01 3.32 7.98
C LYS A 17 12.59 3.66 8.43
N LYS A 18 12.43 4.57 9.41
CA LYS A 18 11.12 5.08 9.84
C LYS A 18 10.42 5.84 8.69
N PHE A 19 11.17 6.62 7.91
CA PHE A 19 10.67 7.32 6.73
C PHE A 19 10.17 6.36 5.67
N LYS A 20 11.00 5.39 5.28
CA LYS A 20 10.63 4.37 4.29
C LYS A 20 9.36 3.63 4.69
N ARG A 21 9.23 3.21 5.95
CA ARG A 21 8.01 2.56 6.47
C ARG A 21 6.77 3.47 6.39
N LYS A 22 6.89 4.74 6.79
CA LYS A 22 5.79 5.72 6.69
C LYS A 22 5.39 6.00 5.22
N PHE A 23 6.38 6.05 4.33
CA PHE A 23 6.19 6.28 2.90
C PHE A 23 5.55 5.06 2.20
N GLU A 24 5.97 3.85 2.55
CA GLU A 24 5.33 2.62 2.05
C GLU A 24 3.89 2.50 2.59
N LYS A 25 3.65 2.82 3.86
CA LYS A 25 2.31 2.79 4.46
C LYS A 25 1.34 3.77 3.81
N THR A 26 1.83 4.91 3.32
CA THR A 26 0.99 5.88 2.61
C THR A 26 0.60 5.41 1.21
N GLY A 27 1.24 4.36 0.66
CA GLY A 27 0.79 3.72 -0.59
C GLY A 27 0.90 4.58 -1.84
N VAL A 28 1.54 5.75 -1.75
CA VAL A 28 1.61 6.76 -2.83
C VAL A 28 2.18 6.17 -4.13
N ILE A 29 3.20 5.31 -4.05
CA ILE A 29 3.76 4.65 -5.23
C ILE A 29 2.72 3.78 -5.93
N LYS A 30 1.91 3.02 -5.17
CA LYS A 30 0.89 2.13 -5.73
C LYS A 30 -0.20 2.93 -6.41
N GLU A 31 -0.59 4.05 -5.79
CA GLU A 31 -1.57 4.97 -6.36
C GLU A 31 -1.06 5.65 -7.64
N LEU A 32 0.18 6.17 -7.62
CA LEU A 32 0.80 6.76 -8.81
C LEU A 32 0.85 5.77 -9.97
N ARG A 33 1.29 4.53 -9.72
CA ARG A 33 1.29 3.46 -10.74
C ARG A 33 -0.11 3.13 -11.24
N GLY A 34 -1.12 3.12 -10.37
CA GLY A 34 -2.51 2.89 -10.76
C GLY A 34 -3.11 4.02 -11.61
N ARG A 35 -2.66 5.26 -11.39
CA ARG A 35 -3.12 6.46 -12.13
C ARG A 35 -2.42 6.66 -13.48
N GLN A 36 -1.30 5.97 -13.75
CA GLN A 36 -0.58 6.06 -15.03
C GLN A 36 -1.41 5.57 -16.22
N VAL A 37 -2.37 4.67 -15.99
CA VAL A 37 -3.20 4.08 -17.04
C VAL A 37 -4.68 4.27 -16.76
N TYR A 38 -5.46 4.56 -17.80
CA TYR A 38 -6.92 4.57 -17.68
C TYR A 38 -7.45 3.13 -17.63
N VAL A 39 -8.10 2.78 -16.53
CA VAL A 39 -8.78 1.50 -16.36
C VAL A 39 -10.29 1.73 -16.44
N LYS A 40 -10.94 1.12 -17.45
CA LYS A 40 -12.40 1.17 -17.59
C LYS A 40 -13.08 0.68 -16.30
N PRO A 41 -14.17 1.33 -15.83
CA PRO A 41 -14.86 0.95 -14.60
C PRO A 41 -15.27 -0.52 -14.54
N SER A 42 -15.69 -1.09 -15.67
CA SER A 42 -16.08 -2.50 -15.78
C SER A 42 -14.92 -3.46 -15.48
N VAL A 43 -13.71 -3.13 -15.94
CA VAL A 43 -12.51 -3.94 -15.70
C VAL A 43 -12.10 -3.87 -14.24
N ARG A 44 -12.18 -2.69 -13.63
CA ARG A 44 -11.90 -2.50 -12.19
C ARG A 44 -12.86 -3.33 -11.32
N LYS A 45 -14.17 -3.20 -11.54
CA LYS A 45 -15.21 -3.96 -10.82
C LYS A 45 -15.03 -5.47 -10.96
N ARG A 46 -14.65 -5.95 -12.16
CA ARG A 46 -14.39 -7.38 -12.38
C ARG A 46 -13.21 -7.88 -11.55
N LYS A 47 -12.10 -7.14 -11.51
CA LYS A 47 -10.91 -7.51 -10.70
C LYS A 47 -11.24 -7.52 -9.20
N GLU A 48 -12.00 -6.54 -8.72
CA GLU A 48 -12.45 -6.48 -7.32
C GLU A 48 -13.28 -7.71 -6.94
N LYS A 49 -14.24 -8.12 -7.78
CA LYS A 49 -15.06 -9.33 -7.53
C LYS A 49 -14.23 -10.61 -7.50
N ILE A 50 -13.32 -10.80 -8.45
CA ILE A 50 -12.45 -11.99 -8.50
C ILE A 50 -11.61 -12.08 -7.23
N HIS A 51 -11.04 -10.95 -6.79
CA HIS A 51 -10.25 -10.91 -5.56
C HIS A 51 -11.10 -11.22 -4.32
N ALA A 52 -12.31 -10.69 -4.23
CA ALA A 52 -13.22 -10.97 -3.11
C ALA A 52 -13.57 -12.46 -3.01
N VAL A 53 -13.91 -13.10 -4.14
CA VAL A 53 -14.19 -14.56 -4.19
C VAL A 53 -12.97 -15.37 -3.73
N TYR A 54 -11.78 -14.99 -4.20
CA TYR A 54 -10.54 -15.65 -3.77
C TYR A 54 -10.32 -15.55 -2.26
N VAL A 55 -10.47 -14.35 -1.68
CA VAL A 55 -10.31 -14.14 -0.24
C VAL A 55 -11.35 -14.94 0.56
N GLN A 56 -12.60 -14.96 0.09
CA GLN A 56 -13.67 -15.73 0.73
C GLN A 56 -13.37 -17.23 0.74
N GLN A 57 -12.87 -17.78 -0.38
CA GLN A 57 -12.47 -19.18 -0.45
C GLN A 57 -11.31 -19.51 0.50
N MET A 58 -10.33 -18.60 0.62
CA MET A 58 -9.22 -18.78 1.56
C MET A 58 -9.72 -18.82 3.01
N GLN A 59 -10.64 -17.92 3.38
CA GLN A 59 -11.21 -17.88 4.74
C GLN A 59 -11.99 -19.16 5.06
N LEU A 60 -12.83 -19.62 4.13
CA LEU A 60 -13.61 -20.86 4.30
C LEU A 60 -12.74 -22.12 4.39
N ASN A 61 -11.50 -22.09 3.89
CA ASN A 61 -10.57 -23.20 4.01
C ASN A 61 -9.75 -23.16 5.31
N GLU A 62 -9.70 -22.01 5.98
CA GLU A 62 -9.01 -21.82 7.26
C GLU A 62 -9.93 -22.08 8.47
N ASP A 63 -11.26 -21.94 8.30
CA ASP A 63 -12.31 -22.33 9.26
C ASP A 63 -12.63 -23.84 9.21
#